data_AF-A0A7C5HTK3-F1
#
_entry.id   AF-A0A7C5HTK3-F1
#
_cell.length_a   1.000
_cell.length_b   1.000
_cell.length_c   1.000
_cell.angle_alpha   90.00
_cell.angle_beta   90.00
_cell.angle_gamma   90.00
#
_symmetry.space_group_name_H-M   'P 1'
#
loop_
_entity.id
_entity.type
_entity.pdbx_description
1 polymer ?
#
loop_
_entity_poly.entity_id
_entity_poly.type
_entity_poly.pdbx_seq_one_letter_code
_entity_poly.pdbx_strand_id
1 'polypeptide(L)'
;MKKMIYSMILITFIFIAGCVSENKENKKQSEEVVEPGDIVEINYIAWEKDSGVVFETSIKDDANVTKETELDDSHKYRPMKITVKAANPAPGTIRTLPGLEDALIGMKVGEEKIVEIPPEKGYGYPDKNQIKKIKRNEEIPRYMKVRTVEKMDYQTLKGIVKGDIK
;
A
#
# COMPACT_ATOMS: atom_id res chain seq x y z
N MET A 1 -9.09 46.94 73.24
CA MET A 1 -8.15 47.28 72.15
C MET A 1 -6.85 46.52 72.37
N LYS A 2 -6.28 45.96 71.28
CA LYS A 2 -5.07 45.09 71.17
C LYS A 2 -5.31 43.64 71.64
N LYS A 3 -5.56 42.67 70.73
CA LYS A 3 -4.66 42.00 69.73
C LYS A 3 -3.55 41.21 70.45
N MET A 4 -3.14 39.98 70.11
CA MET A 4 -3.55 38.89 69.21
C MET A 4 -2.39 37.85 69.33
N ILE A 5 -2.59 36.61 68.87
CA ILE A 5 -1.56 35.64 68.39
C ILE A 5 -1.02 34.61 69.42
N TYR A 6 -1.46 33.35 69.30
CA TYR A 6 -0.67 32.19 68.81
C TYR A 6 -1.47 30.89 69.08
N SER A 7 -2.19 30.40 68.08
CA SER A 7 -2.61 29.00 68.01
C SER A 7 -2.54 28.60 66.54
N MET A 8 -1.34 28.20 66.14
CA MET A 8 -1.05 27.71 64.80
C MET A 8 -0.14 26.50 64.98
N ILE A 9 -0.76 25.33 65.05
CA ILE A 9 -0.33 24.01 64.53
C ILE A 9 -1.36 23.00 65.08
N LEU A 10 -2.32 22.59 64.24
CA LEU A 10 -2.85 21.23 64.27
C LEU A 10 -3.58 20.92 62.96
N ILE A 11 -2.84 20.27 62.06
CA ILE A 11 -3.32 19.28 61.08
C ILE A 11 -4.36 19.81 60.08
N THR A 12 -3.84 20.32 58.96
CA THR A 12 -4.53 20.27 57.67
C THR A 12 -4.82 18.81 57.30
N PHE A 13 -6.03 18.35 57.59
CA PHE A 13 -6.59 17.15 56.98
C PHE A 13 -6.79 17.43 55.49
N ILE A 14 -5.81 16.99 54.70
CA ILE A 14 -5.90 16.87 53.24
C ILE A 14 -6.99 15.82 52.96
N PHE A 15 -8.25 16.26 52.88
CA PHE A 15 -9.28 15.49 52.19
C PHE A 15 -9.05 15.69 50.70
N ILE A 16 -8.23 14.80 50.13
CA ILE A 16 -8.29 14.46 48.71
C ILE A 16 -9.69 13.88 48.49
N ALA A 17 -10.66 14.75 48.28
CA ALA A 17 -11.86 14.38 47.56
C ALA A 17 -11.41 14.15 46.11
N GLY A 18 -10.92 12.93 45.87
CA GLY A 18 -10.81 12.39 44.54
C GLY A 18 -12.20 12.38 43.95
N CYS A 19 -12.55 13.43 43.20
CA CYS A 19 -13.51 13.29 42.14
C CYS A 19 -12.86 12.36 41.12
N VAL A 20 -13.10 11.06 41.26
CA VAL A 20 -13.06 10.12 40.15
C VAL A 20 -14.22 10.54 39.24
N SER A 21 -13.95 11.52 38.39
CA SER A 21 -14.71 11.73 37.18
C SER A 21 -14.29 10.60 36.25
N GLU A 22 -15.17 9.64 36.03
CA GLU A 22 -15.15 8.83 34.82
C GLU A 22 -15.25 9.81 33.65
N ASN A 23 -14.09 10.29 33.18
CA ASN A 23 -13.98 10.85 31.86
C ASN A 23 -14.24 9.69 30.92
N LYS A 24 -15.51 9.55 30.53
CA LYS A 24 -15.89 8.89 29.29
C LYS A 24 -14.93 9.41 28.25
N GLU A 25 -14.04 8.52 27.79
CA GLU A 25 -13.18 8.75 26.66
C GLU A 25 -14.06 9.06 25.45
N ASN A 26 -14.43 10.32 25.28
CA ASN A 26 -14.56 10.89 23.96
C ASN A 26 -13.14 11.00 23.43
N LYS A 27 -12.58 9.84 23.07
CA LYS A 27 -11.42 9.76 22.19
C LYS A 27 -11.89 10.39 20.89
N LYS A 28 -11.69 11.70 20.77
CA LYS A 28 -11.70 12.39 19.49
C LYS A 28 -10.63 11.69 18.68
N GLN A 29 -11.05 10.66 17.95
CA GLN A 29 -10.20 9.90 17.05
C GLN A 29 -9.64 10.96 16.11
N SER A 30 -8.36 11.29 16.28
CA SER A 30 -7.64 12.08 15.29
C SER A 30 -7.89 11.36 13.98
N GLU A 31 -8.55 12.03 13.04
CA GLU A 31 -8.71 11.48 11.70
C GLU A 31 -7.29 11.27 11.18
N GLU A 32 -6.86 10.01 11.15
CA GLU A 32 -5.54 9.65 10.65
C GLU A 32 -5.59 9.85 9.13
N VAL A 33 -4.78 10.78 8.68
CA VAL A 33 -4.68 11.20 7.28
C VAL A 33 -3.42 10.60 6.72
N VAL A 34 -3.52 10.01 5.52
CA VAL A 34 -2.40 9.37 4.85
C VAL A 34 -1.36 10.41 4.39
N GLU A 35 -0.10 10.17 4.76
CA GLU A 35 1.06 10.96 4.39
C GLU A 35 2.09 10.15 3.57
N PRO A 36 3.00 10.80 2.83
CA PRO A 36 4.13 10.13 2.21
C PRO A 36 4.97 9.34 3.22
N GLY A 37 5.24 8.07 2.92
CA GLY A 37 5.96 7.13 3.77
C GLY A 37 5.06 6.16 4.53
N ASP A 38 3.77 6.47 4.65
CA ASP A 38 2.82 5.59 5.33
C ASP A 38 2.63 4.28 4.59
N ILE A 39 2.32 3.23 5.36
CA ILE A 39 1.91 1.94 4.84
C ILE A 39 0.39 1.86 4.94
N VAL A 40 -0.27 1.77 3.78
CA VAL A 40 -1.73 1.67 3.70
C VAL A 40 -2.14 0.32 3.12
N GLU A 41 -3.30 -0.17 3.55
CA GLU A 41 -3.98 -1.32 2.92
C GLU A 41 -5.31 -0.83 2.34
N ILE A 42 -5.50 -1.05 1.05
CA ILE A 42 -6.69 -0.58 0.33
C ILE A 42 -7.42 -1.73 -0.35
N ASN A 43 -8.75 -1.66 -0.32
CA ASN A 43 -9.56 -2.37 -1.29
C ASN A 43 -9.86 -1.45 -2.48
N TYR A 44 -9.98 -2.02 -3.67
CA TYR A 44 -10.19 -1.24 -4.89
C TYR A 44 -10.94 -2.02 -5.97
N ILE A 45 -11.51 -1.24 -6.88
CA ILE A 45 -12.02 -1.69 -8.18
C ILE A 45 -11.34 -0.79 -9.20
N ALA A 46 -10.75 -1.38 -10.23
CA ALA A 46 -10.15 -0.65 -11.34
C ALA A 46 -10.93 -0.92 -12.62
N TRP A 47 -11.36 0.16 -13.27
CA TRP A 47 -12.15 0.09 -14.50
C TRP A 47 -11.67 1.11 -15.52
N GLU A 48 -11.90 0.82 -16.79
CA GLU A 48 -11.72 1.78 -17.87
C GLU A 48 -12.91 2.75 -17.87
N LYS A 49 -12.63 4.05 -17.77
CA LYS A 49 -13.64 5.11 -17.63
C LYS A 49 -14.68 5.12 -18.76
N ASP A 50 -14.24 4.94 -20.00
CA ASP A 50 -15.11 5.09 -21.18
C ASP A 50 -15.97 3.86 -21.45
N SER A 51 -15.42 2.65 -21.28
CA SER A 51 -16.15 1.40 -21.51
C SER A 51 -16.90 0.89 -20.27
N GLY A 52 -16.48 1.33 -19.07
CA GLY A 52 -16.95 0.78 -17.80
C GLY A 52 -16.44 -0.63 -17.51
N VAL A 53 -15.53 -1.17 -18.32
CA VAL A 53 -14.99 -2.52 -18.14
C VAL A 53 -14.08 -2.55 -16.92
N VAL A 54 -14.46 -3.33 -15.92
CA VAL A 54 -13.60 -3.69 -14.80
C VAL A 54 -12.51 -4.63 -15.29
N PHE A 55 -11.26 -4.32 -15.00
CA PHE A 55 -10.11 -5.14 -15.38
C PHE A 55 -9.33 -5.69 -14.18
N GLU A 56 -9.50 -5.12 -12.99
CA GLU A 56 -8.85 -5.58 -11.76
C GLU A 56 -9.67 -5.19 -10.51
N THR A 57 -9.65 -6.04 -9.48
CA THR A 57 -10.25 -5.74 -8.18
C THR A 57 -9.65 -6.57 -7.05
N SER A 58 -9.68 -6.04 -5.83
CA SER A 58 -9.40 -6.78 -4.60
C SER A 58 -10.65 -7.31 -3.87
N ILE A 59 -11.85 -7.07 -4.40
CA ILE A 59 -13.12 -7.40 -3.73
C ILE A 59 -13.70 -8.67 -4.33
N LYS A 60 -13.95 -9.67 -3.49
CA LYS A 60 -14.51 -10.97 -3.90
C LYS A 60 -16.05 -10.93 -3.94
N ASP A 61 -16.63 -11.73 -4.84
CA ASP A 61 -18.05 -12.10 -4.86
C ASP A 61 -19.03 -10.91 -5.01
N ASP A 62 -18.58 -9.81 -5.61
CA ASP A 62 -19.47 -8.72 -6.00
C ASP A 62 -20.06 -9.01 -7.39
N ALA A 63 -21.36 -9.34 -7.41
CA ALA A 63 -22.08 -9.77 -8.61
C ALA A 63 -22.04 -8.78 -9.80
N ASN A 64 -21.64 -7.52 -9.58
CA ASN A 64 -21.51 -6.51 -10.63
C ASN A 64 -20.05 -6.24 -11.03
N VAL A 65 -19.07 -6.71 -10.27
CA VAL A 65 -17.63 -6.46 -10.46
C VAL A 65 -16.90 -7.74 -10.90
N THR A 66 -17.25 -8.89 -10.30
CA THR A 66 -16.60 -10.18 -10.52
C THR A 66 -17.49 -11.12 -11.33
N LYS A 67 -18.14 -10.62 -12.40
CA LYS A 67 -18.81 -11.50 -13.37
C LYS A 67 -17.74 -12.26 -14.16
N GLU A 68 -17.41 -13.44 -13.66
CA GLU A 68 -16.43 -14.39 -14.18
C GLU A 68 -16.41 -14.48 -15.73
N THR A 69 -15.27 -14.18 -16.33
CA THR A 69 -14.74 -14.95 -17.46
C THR A 69 -13.98 -16.14 -16.89
N GLU A 70 -14.10 -17.34 -17.47
CA GLU A 70 -13.50 -18.63 -17.01
C GLU A 70 -11.97 -18.63 -16.89
N LEU A 71 -11.42 -17.81 -16.01
CA LEU A 71 -10.02 -17.74 -15.64
C LEU A 71 -9.99 -17.73 -14.10
N ASP A 72 -10.18 -18.92 -13.52
CA ASP A 72 -9.89 -19.17 -12.10
C ASP A 72 -8.50 -18.62 -11.77
N ASP A 73 -8.42 -17.83 -10.70
CA ASP A 73 -7.16 -17.53 -10.05
C ASP A 73 -7.41 -17.34 -8.55
N SER A 74 -7.32 -18.44 -7.81
CA SER A 74 -7.31 -18.56 -6.33
C SER A 74 -6.37 -17.61 -5.55
N HIS A 75 -5.70 -16.67 -6.23
CA HIS A 75 -4.82 -15.64 -5.68
C HIS A 75 -5.41 -14.22 -5.71
N LYS A 76 -6.60 -14.02 -6.31
CA LYS A 76 -7.26 -12.72 -6.38
C LYS A 76 -8.05 -12.42 -5.10
N TYR A 77 -8.31 -11.14 -4.85
CA TYR A 77 -9.11 -10.62 -3.73
C TYR A 77 -8.43 -10.45 -2.37
N ARG A 78 -7.25 -9.80 -2.35
CA ARG A 78 -6.62 -9.32 -1.11
C ARG A 78 -6.39 -7.81 -1.19
N PRO A 79 -6.54 -7.08 -0.07
CA PRO A 79 -6.19 -5.67 -0.02
C PRO A 79 -4.76 -5.43 -0.52
N MET A 80 -4.58 -4.34 -1.26
CA MET A 80 -3.30 -3.91 -1.77
C MET A 80 -2.55 -3.17 -0.66
N LYS A 81 -1.36 -3.65 -0.29
CA LYS A 81 -0.48 -3.01 0.70
C LYS A 81 0.57 -2.15 0.01
N ILE A 82 0.58 -0.85 0.28
CA ILE A 82 1.42 0.15 -0.42
C ILE A 82 2.19 0.97 0.61
N THR A 83 3.48 1.23 0.37
CA THR A 83 4.18 2.34 1.03
C THR A 83 4.07 3.59 0.15
N VAL A 84 3.31 4.60 0.59
CA VAL A 84 2.94 5.76 -0.23
C VAL A 84 4.16 6.62 -0.54
N LYS A 85 4.43 6.89 -1.82
CA LYS A 85 5.52 7.78 -2.29
C LYS A 85 6.93 7.44 -1.75
N ALA A 86 7.20 6.20 -1.40
CA ALA A 86 8.50 5.81 -0.90
C ALA A 86 9.50 5.51 -2.03
N ALA A 87 10.70 6.12 -1.95
CA ALA A 87 11.82 5.74 -2.81
C ALA A 87 12.24 4.28 -2.57
N ASN A 88 12.19 3.84 -1.31
CA ASN A 88 12.46 2.48 -0.85
C ASN A 88 11.23 1.96 -0.07
N PRO A 89 10.30 1.24 -0.71
CA PRO A 89 9.10 0.72 -0.07
C PRO A 89 9.42 -0.30 1.04
N ALA A 90 8.55 -0.39 2.05
CA ALA A 90 8.72 -1.35 3.13
C ALA A 90 8.57 -2.80 2.61
N PRO A 91 9.24 -3.78 3.24
CA PRO A 91 9.10 -5.18 2.86
C PRO A 91 7.63 -5.64 2.88
N GLY A 92 7.22 -6.37 1.85
CA GLY A 92 5.84 -6.87 1.73
C GLY A 92 4.83 -5.84 1.22
N THR A 93 5.28 -4.63 0.84
CA THR A 93 4.45 -3.66 0.11
C THR A 93 4.73 -3.73 -1.38
N ILE A 94 3.77 -3.29 -2.18
CA ILE A 94 3.91 -3.23 -3.63
C ILE A 94 4.06 -1.79 -4.12
N ARG A 95 4.78 -1.62 -5.23
CA ARG A 95 4.79 -0.38 -5.98
C ARG A 95 3.56 -0.34 -6.89
N THR A 96 2.95 0.82 -7.01
CA THR A 96 1.72 0.98 -7.79
C THR A 96 1.77 2.21 -8.69
N LEU A 97 0.65 2.57 -9.31
CA LEU A 97 0.52 3.70 -10.22
C LEU A 97 0.82 5.02 -9.50
N PRO A 98 1.65 5.91 -10.07
CA PRO A 98 1.93 7.22 -9.48
C PRO A 98 0.69 8.04 -9.15
N GLY A 99 -0.35 7.96 -9.99
CA GLY A 99 -1.62 8.64 -9.77
C GLY A 99 -2.45 8.04 -8.64
N LEU A 100 -2.31 6.74 -8.36
CA LEU A 100 -2.96 6.13 -7.20
C LEU A 100 -2.26 6.57 -5.91
N GLU A 101 -0.93 6.58 -5.87
CA GLU A 101 -0.19 7.10 -4.72
C GLU A 101 -0.51 8.57 -4.45
N ASP A 102 -0.61 9.42 -5.49
CA ASP A 102 -1.02 10.82 -5.34
C ASP A 102 -2.41 10.93 -4.72
N ALA A 103 -3.34 10.06 -5.12
CA ALA A 103 -4.73 10.15 -4.69
C ALA A 103 -4.98 9.66 -3.26
N LEU A 104 -4.09 8.79 -2.75
CA LEU A 104 -4.10 8.29 -1.38
C LEU A 104 -3.67 9.35 -0.38
N ILE A 105 -2.74 10.24 -0.74
CA ILE A 105 -2.29 11.32 0.14
C ILE A 105 -3.48 12.20 0.53
N GLY A 106 -3.64 12.45 1.83
CA GLY A 106 -4.76 13.25 2.33
C GLY A 106 -6.05 12.47 2.56
N MET A 107 -6.14 11.20 2.14
CA MET A 107 -7.29 10.36 2.47
C MET A 107 -7.30 10.03 3.95
N LYS A 108 -8.50 9.94 4.53
CA LYS A 108 -8.71 9.48 5.90
C LYS A 108 -8.86 7.96 5.94
N VAL A 109 -8.46 7.33 7.04
CA VAL A 109 -8.73 5.91 7.27
C VAL A 109 -10.24 5.64 7.18
N GLY A 110 -10.62 4.70 6.31
CA GLY A 110 -12.03 4.34 6.04
C GLY A 110 -12.74 5.21 5.00
N GLU A 111 -12.06 6.19 4.40
CA GLU A 111 -12.61 6.98 3.29
C GLU A 111 -12.69 6.15 2.00
N GLU A 112 -13.81 6.29 1.29
CA GLU A 112 -13.98 5.79 -0.08
C GLU A 112 -13.89 6.95 -1.06
N LYS A 113 -13.20 6.74 -2.18
CA LYS A 113 -12.96 7.79 -3.18
C LYS A 113 -12.88 7.20 -4.58
N ILE A 114 -13.56 7.87 -5.52
CA ILE A 114 -13.37 7.64 -6.95
C ILE A 114 -12.24 8.54 -7.44
N VAL A 115 -11.25 7.94 -8.09
CA VAL A 115 -10.06 8.62 -8.57
C VAL A 115 -9.90 8.35 -10.06
N GLU A 116 -9.72 9.41 -10.83
CA GLU A 116 -9.39 9.29 -12.25
C GLU A 116 -7.88 9.42 -12.42
N ILE A 117 -7.26 8.35 -12.93
CA ILE A 117 -5.83 8.31 -13.17
C ILE A 117 -5.60 8.49 -14.67
N PRO A 118 -5.07 9.65 -15.12
CA PRO A 118 -4.80 9.86 -16.53
C PRO A 118 -3.62 8.96 -16.99
N PRO A 119 -3.49 8.66 -18.28
CA PRO A 119 -2.48 7.73 -18.79
C PRO A 119 -1.05 8.05 -18.32
N GLU A 120 -0.67 9.33 -18.25
CA GLU A 120 0.66 9.79 -17.83
C GLU A 120 1.00 9.44 -16.37
N LYS A 121 -0.03 9.22 -15.54
CA LYS A 121 0.10 8.79 -14.15
C LYS A 121 -0.33 7.34 -13.93
N GLY A 122 -0.74 6.65 -14.99
CA GLY A 122 -1.14 5.25 -15.04
C GLY A 122 -0.16 4.43 -15.87
N TYR A 123 -0.66 3.75 -16.89
CA TYR A 123 0.12 2.84 -17.76
C TYR A 123 0.81 3.54 -18.95
N GLY A 124 0.63 4.85 -19.12
CA GLY A 124 1.13 5.62 -20.26
C GLY A 124 0.24 5.53 -21.49
N TYR A 125 0.56 6.34 -22.50
CA TYR A 125 -0.06 6.22 -23.82
C TYR A 125 0.58 5.06 -24.61
N PRO A 126 -0.17 4.44 -25.55
CA PRO A 126 0.39 3.48 -26.47
C PRO A 126 1.62 4.04 -27.20
N ASP A 127 2.77 3.41 -27.01
CA ASP A 127 3.98 3.76 -27.75
C ASP A 127 3.90 3.13 -29.15
N LYS A 128 3.81 3.98 -30.18
CA LYS A 128 3.76 3.55 -31.58
C LYS A 128 4.99 2.73 -31.99
N ASN A 129 6.12 2.91 -31.33
CA ASN A 129 7.34 2.13 -31.58
C ASN A 129 7.27 0.71 -31.01
N GLN A 130 6.38 0.46 -30.06
CA GLN A 130 6.09 -0.86 -29.53
C GLN A 130 5.04 -1.62 -30.35
N ILE A 131 4.41 -0.97 -31.34
CA ILE A 131 3.44 -1.59 -32.24
C ILE A 131 4.16 -2.04 -33.52
N LYS A 132 4.27 -3.37 -33.71
CA LYS A 132 4.88 -3.96 -34.91
C LYS A 132 3.84 -4.69 -35.74
N LYS A 133 3.73 -4.32 -37.02
CA LYS A 133 2.97 -5.08 -38.01
C LYS A 133 3.87 -6.17 -38.59
N ILE A 134 3.47 -7.42 -38.39
CA ILE A 134 4.15 -8.61 -38.92
C ILE A 134 3.27 -9.22 -40.00
N LYS A 135 3.87 -9.80 -41.05
CA LYS A 135 3.08 -10.57 -42.03
C LYS A 135 2.65 -11.89 -41.38
N ARG A 136 1.48 -12.41 -41.77
CA ARG A 136 0.95 -13.69 -41.25
C ARG A 136 1.95 -14.85 -41.37
N ASN A 137 2.73 -14.88 -42.44
CA ASN A 137 3.71 -15.94 -42.74
C ASN A 137 5.16 -15.50 -42.43
N GLU A 138 5.34 -14.43 -41.64
CA GLU A 138 6.66 -13.98 -41.21
C GLU A 138 7.15 -14.85 -40.06
N GLU A 139 8.28 -15.54 -40.26
CA GLU A 139 8.92 -16.28 -39.18
C GLU A 139 9.56 -15.30 -38.19
N ILE A 140 9.08 -15.31 -36.94
CA ILE A 140 9.65 -14.47 -35.88
C ILE A 140 10.63 -15.31 -35.07
N PRO A 141 11.93 -15.02 -35.11
CA PRO A 141 12.90 -15.74 -34.30
C PRO A 141 12.57 -15.56 -32.81
N ARG A 142 12.46 -16.68 -32.09
CA ARG A 142 12.30 -16.66 -30.63
C ARG A 142 13.64 -16.28 -30.01
N TYR A 143 13.77 -15.03 -29.60
CA TYR A 143 14.90 -14.60 -28.77
C TYR A 143 14.66 -15.04 -27.32
N MET A 144 15.44 -16.02 -26.85
CA MET A 144 15.52 -16.35 -25.43
C MET A 144 16.76 -15.68 -24.86
N LYS A 145 16.57 -14.72 -23.96
CA LYS A 145 17.68 -14.11 -23.22
C LYS A 145 18.14 -15.09 -22.15
N VAL A 146 19.09 -15.95 -22.49
CA VAL A 146 19.79 -16.77 -21.51
C VAL A 146 20.62 -15.84 -20.64
N ARG A 147 20.43 -15.86 -19.31
CA ARG A 147 21.33 -15.14 -18.39
C ARG A 147 22.71 -15.77 -18.51
N THR A 148 23.64 -15.07 -19.16
CA THR A 148 25.05 -15.42 -19.10
C THR A 148 25.57 -15.05 -17.72
N VAL A 149 26.26 -15.98 -17.05
CA VAL A 149 26.95 -15.66 -15.80
C VAL A 149 28.10 -14.72 -16.16
N GLU A 150 28.00 -13.43 -15.84
CA GLU A 150 29.01 -12.44 -16.27
C GLU A 150 30.40 -12.78 -15.71
N LYS A 151 30.47 -13.23 -14.45
CA LYS A 151 31.65 -13.82 -13.82
C LYS A 151 31.21 -14.83 -12.75
N MET A 152 31.76 -16.03 -12.78
CA MET A 152 31.73 -16.97 -11.67
C MET A 152 33.08 -16.88 -10.95
N ASP A 153 33.06 -16.64 -9.64
CA ASP A 153 34.28 -16.68 -8.84
C ASP A 153 34.90 -18.09 -8.87
N TYR A 154 36.24 -18.15 -8.90
CA TYR A 154 36.99 -19.40 -8.98
C TYR A 154 36.73 -20.32 -7.78
N GLN A 155 36.50 -19.78 -6.58
CA GLN A 155 36.23 -20.61 -5.40
C GLN A 155 34.85 -21.27 -5.50
N THR A 156 33.86 -20.52 -5.98
CA THR A 156 32.51 -21.02 -6.28
C THR A 156 32.57 -22.13 -7.33
N LEU A 157 33.30 -21.90 -8.43
CA LEU A 157 33.50 -22.92 -9.46
C LEU A 157 34.18 -24.18 -8.90
N LYS A 158 35.22 -24.01 -8.08
CA LYS A 158 35.95 -25.12 -7.46
C LYS A 158 35.09 -25.91 -6.48
N GLY A 159 34.21 -25.25 -5.72
CA GLY A 159 33.25 -25.91 -4.84
C GLY A 159 32.20 -26.72 -5.60
N ILE A 160 31.69 -26.18 -6.71
CA ILE A 160 30.76 -26.91 -7.60
C ILE A 160 31.44 -28.15 -8.19
N VAL A 161 32.65 -28.02 -8.73
CA VAL A 161 33.39 -29.15 -9.34
C VAL A 161 33.67 -30.27 -8.33
N LYS A 162 33.87 -29.93 -7.05
CA LYS A 162 34.07 -30.90 -5.98
C LYS A 162 32.78 -31.52 -5.46
N GLY A 163 31.62 -31.01 -5.86
CA GLY A 163 30.32 -31.41 -5.33
C GLY A 163 29.99 -30.82 -3.96
N ASP A 164 30.77 -29.85 -3.50
CA ASP A 164 30.60 -29.17 -2.21
C ASP A 164 29.44 -28.16 -2.27
N ILE A 165 29.11 -27.68 -3.48
CA ILE A 165 28.04 -26.73 -3.79
C ILE A 165 27.20 -27.35 -4.91
N LYS A 166 25.89 -27.50 -4.66
CA LYS A 166 24.93 -28.04 -5.64
C LYS A 166 24.35 -26.96 -6.54
#